data_AF-A0AAD4I1S5-F1
#
_entry.id   AF-A0AAD4I1S5-F1
#
_cell.length_a   1.000
_cell.length_b   1.000
_cell.length_c   1.000
_cell.angle_alpha   90.00
_cell.angle_beta   90.00
_cell.angle_gamma   90.00
#
_symmetry.space_group_name_H-M   'P 1'
#
loop_
_entity.id
_entity.type
_entity.pdbx_description
1 polymer ?
#
loop_
_entity_poly.entity_id
_entity_poly.type
_entity_poly.pdbx_seq_one_letter_code
_entity_poly.pdbx_strand_id
1 'polypeptide(L)'
;MALGLLPRSRTRNISTNANPLSSKEAASYDSKHEKTLNKLIEEIRERVEFIGADWVDDDDEAGDDGEVQSENAQTKTGLAASEMHAYQGNLCVPDDPSPAAFATPEFSNFDVAAVGLGFHHFDDPSLAARRLAERLKTGVFLVILDFFSHDKMDASHPASSTVTHHGFSEEQIRGIFEQAGVGKDFALEKMAVVFNISKDSGEVRRNLFMARGTKA
;
A
#
# COMPACT_ATOMS: atom_id res chain seq x y z
N MET A 1 -7.89 -1.30 1.59
CA MET A 1 -6.50 -1.01 1.18
C MET A 1 -6.08 -1.88 0.02
N ALA A 2 -5.35 -1.31 -0.92
CA ALA A 2 -4.62 -2.04 -1.95
C ALA A 2 -3.19 -2.31 -1.45
N LEU A 3 -2.72 -3.55 -1.51
CA LEU A 3 -1.30 -3.88 -1.46
C LEU A 3 -0.86 -3.99 -2.93
N GLY A 4 0.22 -3.33 -3.32
CA GLY A 4 0.70 -3.28 -4.71
C GLY A 4 1.98 -4.07 -4.89
N LEU A 5 2.04 -4.89 -5.93
CA LEU A 5 3.17 -5.71 -6.33
C LEU A 5 3.41 -5.47 -7.83
N LEU A 6 4.53 -4.86 -8.19
CA LEU A 6 4.86 -4.59 -9.61
C LEU A 6 5.84 -5.65 -10.11
N PRO A 7 5.53 -6.37 -11.19
CA PRO A 7 6.53 -6.85 -12.14
C PRO A 7 6.92 -5.74 -13.14
N ARG A 8 8.10 -5.88 -13.77
CA ARG A 8 8.66 -5.02 -14.85
C ARG A 8 7.75 -4.70 -16.07
N SER A 9 6.49 -5.13 -16.08
CA SER A 9 5.53 -4.82 -17.14
C SER A 9 4.05 -4.76 -16.71
N ARG A 10 3.72 -4.89 -15.41
CA ARG A 10 2.32 -4.84 -14.92
C ARG A 10 2.24 -4.38 -13.46
N THR A 11 1.19 -3.68 -13.08
CA THR A 11 0.91 -3.28 -11.70
C THR A 11 -0.11 -4.22 -11.07
N ARG A 12 0.28 -5.14 -10.19
CA ARG A 12 -0.67 -6.10 -9.58
C ARG A 12 -0.95 -5.74 -8.14
N ASN A 13 -2.20 -5.40 -7.81
CA ASN A 13 -2.59 -5.15 -6.44
C ASN A 13 -3.15 -6.44 -5.78
N ILE A 14 -2.47 -7.00 -4.79
CA ILE A 14 -3.06 -8.03 -3.92
C ILE A 14 -3.65 -7.30 -2.71
N SER A 15 -4.93 -7.40 -2.40
CA SER A 15 -5.45 -6.89 -1.13
C SER A 15 -5.41 -8.01 -0.10
N THR A 16 -4.64 -7.84 0.97
CA THR A 16 -4.70 -8.75 2.13
C THR A 16 -5.43 -8.05 3.27
N ASN A 17 -6.46 -8.72 3.79
CA ASN A 17 -7.36 -8.24 4.85
C ASN A 17 -8.13 -6.94 4.58
N ALA A 18 -8.92 -6.92 3.51
CA ALA A 18 -10.12 -6.10 3.50
C ALA A 18 -11.32 -6.97 3.93
N ASN A 19 -11.85 -6.68 5.12
CA ASN A 19 -13.31 -6.75 5.30
C ASN A 19 -13.93 -6.02 4.10
N PRO A 20 -15.00 -6.52 3.47
CA PRO A 20 -15.46 -6.05 2.19
C PRO A 20 -15.92 -4.59 2.32
N LEU A 21 -15.01 -3.64 2.13
CA LEU A 21 -15.33 -2.34 1.58
C LEU A 21 -16.01 -2.70 0.27
N SER A 22 -17.34 -2.71 0.31
CA SER A 22 -18.14 -3.13 -0.83
C SER A 22 -17.65 -2.34 -2.04
N SER A 23 -17.69 -2.92 -3.22
CA SER A 23 -17.31 -2.24 -4.47
C SER A 23 -17.89 -0.82 -4.61
N LYS A 24 -19.00 -0.52 -3.92
CA LYS A 24 -19.60 0.82 -3.81
C LYS A 24 -18.77 1.85 -3.03
N GLU A 25 -18.09 1.45 -1.96
CA GLU A 25 -17.23 2.33 -1.16
C GLU A 25 -15.91 2.60 -1.87
N ALA A 26 -15.34 1.61 -2.57
CA ALA A 26 -14.15 1.80 -3.38
C ALA A 26 -14.38 2.82 -4.53
N ALA A 27 -15.53 2.73 -5.21
CA ALA A 27 -15.86 3.62 -6.34
C ALA A 27 -16.05 5.09 -5.94
N SER A 28 -16.37 5.38 -4.68
CA SER A 28 -16.56 6.75 -4.17
C SER A 28 -15.44 7.22 -3.23
N TYR A 29 -14.45 6.37 -2.99
CA TYR A 29 -13.38 6.67 -2.04
C TYR A 29 -12.54 7.87 -2.50
N ASP A 30 -12.14 7.86 -3.77
CA ASP A 30 -11.26 8.88 -4.32
C ASP A 30 -11.91 10.26 -4.29
N SER A 31 -13.17 10.37 -4.71
CA SER A 31 -13.90 11.64 -4.69
C SER A 31 -14.18 12.13 -3.26
N LYS A 32 -14.39 11.23 -2.31
CA LYS A 32 -14.59 11.57 -0.90
C LYS A 32 -13.29 12.04 -0.22
N HIS A 33 -12.15 11.52 -0.63
CA HIS A 33 -10.85 11.74 0.04
C HIS A 33 -9.82 12.50 -0.82
N GLU A 34 -10.26 13.10 -1.93
CA GLU A 34 -9.43 13.71 -2.98
C GLU A 34 -8.31 14.62 -2.43
N LYS A 35 -8.61 15.58 -1.56
CA LYS A 35 -7.60 16.50 -1.01
C LYS A 35 -6.47 15.77 -0.28
N THR A 36 -6.84 14.77 0.53
CA THR A 36 -5.88 13.96 1.28
C THR A 36 -5.07 13.08 0.34
N LEU A 37 -5.71 12.48 -0.66
CA LEU A 37 -5.05 11.64 -1.67
C LEU A 37 -4.08 12.45 -2.53
N ASN A 38 -4.45 13.65 -2.98
CA ASN A 38 -3.57 14.53 -3.74
C ASN A 38 -2.33 14.89 -2.92
N LYS A 39 -2.49 15.24 -1.63
CA LYS A 39 -1.34 15.54 -0.78
C LYS A 39 -0.45 14.32 -0.55
N LEU A 40 -1.04 13.12 -0.44
CA LEU A 40 -0.29 11.88 -0.34
C LEU A 40 0.49 11.59 -1.63
N ILE A 41 -0.13 11.78 -2.80
CA ILE A 41 0.49 11.62 -4.11
C ILE A 41 1.68 12.57 -4.26
N GLU A 42 1.53 13.85 -3.89
CA GLU A 42 2.62 14.82 -3.89
C GLU A 42 3.81 14.35 -3.05
N GLU A 43 3.56 13.96 -1.79
CA GLU A 43 4.64 13.53 -0.88
C GLU A 43 5.31 12.23 -1.35
N ILE A 44 4.59 11.33 -2.02
CA ILE A 44 5.15 10.11 -2.64
C ILE A 44 5.99 10.50 -3.87
N ARG A 45 5.49 11.39 -4.74
CA ARG A 45 6.19 11.85 -5.95
C ARG A 45 7.53 12.52 -5.62
N GLU A 46 7.58 13.29 -4.54
CA GLU A 46 8.82 13.88 -4.01
C GLU A 46 9.85 12.84 -3.53
N ARG A 47 9.46 11.57 -3.38
CA ARG A 47 10.27 10.46 -2.81
C ARG A 47 10.42 9.27 -3.75
N VAL A 48 10.15 9.46 -5.03
CA VAL A 48 10.29 8.44 -6.08
C VAL A 48 11.72 7.91 -6.15
N GLU A 49 12.72 8.79 -6.01
CA GLU A 49 14.15 8.41 -5.92
C GLU A 49 14.45 7.58 -4.66
N PHE A 50 13.82 7.94 -3.53
CA PHE A 50 13.98 7.21 -2.26
C PHE A 50 13.53 5.75 -2.40
N ILE A 51 12.46 5.47 -3.15
CA ILE A 51 11.99 4.11 -3.39
C ILE A 51 12.99 3.29 -4.22
N GLY A 52 13.73 3.94 -5.14
CA GLY A 52 14.75 3.29 -5.97
C GLY A 52 14.20 2.28 -6.97
N ALA A 53 12.95 2.45 -7.40
CA ALA A 53 12.37 1.72 -8.52
C ALA A 53 12.77 2.37 -9.86
N ASP A 54 12.74 1.57 -10.92
CA ASP A 54 12.78 2.06 -12.30
C ASP A 54 11.36 2.49 -12.68
N TRP A 55 11.11 3.79 -12.77
CA TRP A 55 9.78 4.35 -12.99
C TRP A 55 9.54 4.56 -14.48
N VAL A 56 8.30 4.41 -14.92
CA VAL A 56 7.90 4.76 -16.30
C VAL A 56 7.84 6.28 -16.39
N ASP A 57 8.49 6.86 -17.40
CA ASP A 57 8.44 8.30 -17.66
C ASP A 57 7.05 8.70 -18.18
N ASP A 58 6.51 9.82 -17.69
CA ASP A 58 5.17 10.33 -18.06
C ASP A 58 5.15 10.97 -19.49
N ASP A 59 6.25 10.93 -20.24
CA ASP A 59 6.43 11.62 -21.54
C ASP A 59 5.86 10.85 -22.76
N ASP A 60 5.29 9.66 -22.56
CA ASP A 60 4.60 8.93 -23.63
C ASP A 60 3.13 9.40 -23.74
N GLU A 61 2.93 10.50 -24.46
CA GLU A 61 1.62 11.06 -24.86
C GLU A 61 0.62 9.97 -25.29
N ALA A 62 -0.40 9.76 -24.46
CA ALA A 62 -1.53 8.91 -24.79
C ALA A 62 -2.32 9.53 -25.95
N GLY A 63 -2.42 8.80 -27.06
CA GLY A 63 -3.23 9.18 -28.21
C GLY A 63 -4.69 9.44 -27.80
N ASP A 64 -5.16 10.63 -28.18
CA ASP A 64 -6.54 11.10 -28.11
C ASP A 64 -7.49 10.18 -28.90
N ASP A 65 -8.34 9.42 -28.20
CA ASP A 65 -9.68 9.10 -28.66
C ASP A 65 -10.71 9.10 -27.52
N GLY A 66 -11.49 10.16 -27.46
CA GLY A 66 -12.48 10.39 -26.41
C GLY A 66 -13.66 9.41 -26.41
N GLU A 67 -14.14 9.10 -25.21
CA GLU A 67 -15.57 9.09 -24.87
C GLU A 67 -15.72 9.12 -23.33
N VAL A 68 -16.30 10.21 -22.82
CA VAL A 68 -16.56 10.40 -21.39
C VAL A 68 -17.77 9.56 -20.99
N GLN A 69 -17.55 8.45 -20.29
CA GLN A 69 -18.59 7.76 -19.51
C GLN A 69 -18.05 7.21 -18.18
N SER A 70 -18.72 7.60 -17.09
CA SER A 70 -18.57 7.17 -15.68
C SER A 70 -17.15 6.83 -15.20
N GLU A 71 -16.51 7.80 -14.56
CA GLU A 71 -15.14 7.74 -14.06
C GLU A 71 -14.95 6.66 -12.97
N ASN A 72 -14.44 5.50 -13.38
CA ASN A 72 -13.87 4.49 -12.49
C ASN A 72 -12.38 4.80 -12.27
N ALA A 73 -11.81 4.46 -11.10
CA ALA A 73 -10.41 4.73 -10.70
C ALA A 73 -9.32 4.35 -11.75
N GLN A 74 -9.68 3.54 -12.74
CA GLN A 74 -8.86 3.17 -13.89
C GLN A 74 -8.41 4.36 -14.75
N THR A 75 -9.28 5.34 -15.02
CA THR A 75 -9.00 6.42 -15.99
C THR A 75 -7.97 7.44 -15.51
N LYS A 76 -7.60 7.44 -14.23
CA LYS A 76 -6.61 8.38 -13.67
C LYS A 76 -5.16 7.93 -13.79
N THR A 77 -4.91 6.68 -14.17
CA THR A 77 -3.56 6.07 -14.08
C THR A 77 -2.85 5.87 -15.42
N GLY A 78 -3.54 6.05 -16.56
CA GLY A 78 -3.01 5.73 -17.89
C GLY A 78 -2.79 4.23 -18.15
N LEU A 79 -2.99 3.36 -17.15
CA LEU A 79 -2.77 1.92 -17.26
C LEU A 79 -3.95 1.22 -17.95
N ALA A 80 -3.63 0.28 -18.84
CA ALA A 80 -4.64 -0.59 -19.42
C ALA A 80 -5.24 -1.52 -18.35
N ALA A 81 -6.50 -1.92 -18.54
CA ALA A 81 -7.16 -2.87 -17.62
C ALA A 81 -6.43 -4.22 -17.51
N SER A 82 -5.65 -4.59 -18.52
CA SER A 82 -4.80 -5.78 -18.53
C SER A 82 -3.54 -5.64 -17.66
N GLU A 83 -3.21 -4.44 -17.21
CA GLU A 83 -2.03 -4.12 -16.41
C GLU A 83 -2.34 -4.01 -14.92
N MET A 84 -3.61 -3.74 -14.56
CA MET A 84 -4.06 -3.62 -13.16
C MET A 84 -5.06 -4.70 -12.77
N HIS A 85 -4.67 -5.54 -11.80
CA HIS A 85 -5.49 -6.64 -11.30
C HIS A 85 -5.70 -6.51 -9.79
N ALA A 86 -6.87 -6.92 -9.31
CA ALA A 86 -7.20 -6.97 -7.89
C ALA A 86 -7.61 -8.39 -7.49
N TYR A 87 -7.04 -8.89 -6.39
CA TYR A 87 -7.36 -10.20 -5.82
C TYR A 87 -7.70 -10.08 -4.34
N GLN A 88 -8.71 -10.83 -3.89
CA GLN A 88 -9.12 -10.91 -2.49
C GLN A 88 -8.51 -12.15 -1.82
N GLY A 89 -7.83 -11.97 -0.68
CA GLY A 89 -7.22 -13.07 0.04
C GLY A 89 -6.61 -12.73 1.38
N ASN A 90 -6.07 -13.73 2.08
CA ASN A 90 -5.28 -13.55 3.30
C ASN A 90 -4.02 -14.41 3.25
N LEU A 91 -2.85 -13.77 3.14
CA LEU A 91 -1.54 -14.43 3.17
C LEU A 91 -0.98 -14.61 4.59
N CYS A 92 -1.64 -14.03 5.60
CA CYS A 92 -1.17 -13.91 6.96
C CYS A 92 -1.81 -14.93 7.90
N VAL A 93 -2.33 -16.04 7.37
CA VAL A 93 -2.77 -17.18 8.18
C VAL A 93 -1.50 -17.96 8.58
N PRO A 94 -1.14 -18.09 9.87
CA PRO A 94 0.12 -18.71 10.28
C PRO A 94 0.28 -20.15 9.75
N ASP A 95 -0.80 -20.93 9.82
CA ASP A 95 -0.83 -22.34 9.45
C ASP A 95 -1.14 -22.59 7.96
N ASP A 96 -1.36 -21.53 7.16
CA ASP A 96 -1.56 -21.61 5.71
C ASP A 96 -0.62 -20.63 4.98
N PRO A 97 0.68 -20.96 4.88
CA PRO A 97 1.69 -20.10 4.26
C PRO A 97 1.50 -19.85 2.77
N SER A 98 0.81 -20.77 2.09
CA SER A 98 0.60 -20.76 0.65
C SER A 98 -0.84 -21.14 0.32
N PRO A 99 -1.80 -20.24 0.60
CA PRO A 99 -3.21 -20.50 0.31
C PRO A 99 -3.38 -20.86 -1.16
N ALA A 100 -4.23 -21.84 -1.47
CA ALA A 100 -4.36 -22.40 -2.81
C ALA A 100 -4.61 -21.33 -3.90
N ALA A 101 -5.36 -20.27 -3.58
CA ALA A 101 -5.64 -19.16 -4.48
C ALA A 101 -4.41 -18.32 -4.87
N PHE A 102 -3.30 -18.43 -4.12
CA PHE A 102 -2.06 -17.68 -4.30
C PHE A 102 -0.82 -18.57 -4.40
N ALA A 103 -1.02 -19.87 -4.66
CA ALA A 103 0.06 -20.85 -4.78
C ALA A 103 0.65 -20.93 -6.20
N THR A 104 0.05 -20.21 -7.15
CA THR A 104 0.45 -20.23 -8.55
C THR A 104 1.61 -19.25 -8.84
N PRO A 105 2.46 -19.50 -9.86
CA PRO A 105 3.66 -18.71 -10.11
C PRO A 105 3.43 -17.22 -10.33
N GLU A 106 2.23 -16.81 -10.76
CA GLU A 106 1.87 -15.40 -10.94
C GLU A 106 1.82 -14.59 -9.63
N PHE A 107 1.79 -15.25 -8.48
CA PHE A 107 1.81 -14.63 -7.14
C PHE A 107 3.19 -14.71 -6.47
N SER A 108 4.25 -14.82 -7.26
CA SER A 108 5.63 -14.89 -6.79
C SER A 108 6.56 -14.16 -7.75
N ASN A 109 7.82 -13.97 -7.33
CA ASN A 109 8.86 -13.30 -8.09
C ASN A 109 8.48 -11.86 -8.49
N PHE A 110 7.89 -11.11 -7.57
CA PHE A 110 7.61 -9.69 -7.79
C PHE A 110 8.90 -8.87 -7.76
N ASP A 111 8.90 -7.77 -8.52
CA ASP A 111 10.01 -6.81 -8.59
C ASP A 111 9.87 -5.70 -7.52
N VAL A 112 8.71 -5.60 -6.86
CA VAL A 112 8.45 -4.78 -5.67
C VAL A 112 7.23 -5.32 -4.94
N ALA A 113 7.17 -5.12 -3.63
CA ALA A 113 5.98 -5.25 -2.80
C ALA A 113 5.76 -3.95 -2.03
N ALA A 114 4.53 -3.47 -1.95
CA ALA A 114 4.19 -2.22 -1.29
C ALA A 114 2.90 -2.34 -0.48
N VAL A 115 2.93 -1.90 0.78
CA VAL A 115 1.71 -1.73 1.60
C VAL A 115 1.50 -0.24 1.83
N GLY A 116 0.40 0.29 1.29
CA GLY A 116 -0.01 1.69 1.47
C GLY A 116 -1.13 1.83 2.49
N LEU A 117 -0.87 2.51 3.60
CA LEU A 117 -1.80 2.86 4.67
C LEU A 117 -2.60 1.68 5.24
N GLY A 118 -2.07 0.45 5.17
CA GLY A 118 -2.80 -0.75 5.58
C GLY A 118 -2.04 -1.72 6.48
N PHE A 119 -0.78 -1.43 6.76
CA PHE A 119 0.07 -2.32 7.53
C PHE A 119 -0.40 -2.44 8.99
N HIS A 120 -0.94 -1.36 9.54
CA HIS A 120 -1.51 -1.32 10.88
C HIS A 120 -2.82 -2.13 11.06
N HIS A 121 -3.38 -2.69 9.99
CA HIS A 121 -4.54 -3.58 10.05
C HIS A 121 -4.16 -5.07 10.17
N PHE A 122 -2.90 -5.45 9.94
CA PHE A 122 -2.49 -6.85 10.10
C PHE A 122 -2.49 -7.24 11.57
N ASP A 123 -3.01 -8.42 11.89
CA ASP A 123 -2.92 -8.98 13.25
C ASP A 123 -1.47 -9.27 13.67
N ASP A 124 -0.66 -9.70 12.70
CA ASP A 124 0.78 -9.88 12.83
C ASP A 124 1.51 -9.20 11.65
N PRO A 125 1.93 -7.93 11.82
CA PRO A 125 2.68 -7.21 10.80
C PRO A 125 4.03 -7.88 10.45
N SER A 126 4.65 -8.60 11.38
CA SER A 126 5.91 -9.31 11.13
C SER A 126 5.70 -10.50 10.19
N LEU A 127 4.63 -11.26 10.42
CA LEU A 127 4.22 -12.33 9.51
C LEU A 127 3.85 -11.77 8.13
N ALA A 128 3.09 -10.67 8.08
CA ALA A 128 2.73 -10.02 6.82
C ALA A 128 3.98 -9.61 6.02
N ALA A 129 4.94 -8.94 6.65
CA ALA A 129 6.19 -8.56 6.00
C ALA A 129 6.97 -9.78 5.48
N ARG A 130 7.06 -10.86 6.27
CA ARG A 130 7.70 -12.11 5.86
C ARG A 130 7.02 -12.73 4.64
N ARG A 131 5.69 -12.79 4.63
CA ARG A 131 4.90 -13.36 3.53
C ARG A 131 5.03 -12.58 2.23
N LEU A 132 5.16 -11.25 2.33
CA LEU A 132 5.47 -10.40 1.19
C LEU A 132 6.89 -10.63 0.70
N ALA A 133 7.87 -10.66 1.61
CA ALA A 133 9.27 -10.92 1.29
C ALA A 133 9.48 -12.28 0.61
N GLU A 134 8.77 -13.34 1.04
CA GLU A 134 8.82 -14.67 0.41
C GLU A 134 8.44 -14.62 -1.08
N ARG A 135 7.58 -13.67 -1.48
CA ARG A 135 7.10 -13.51 -2.87
C ARG A 135 7.94 -12.55 -3.71
N LEU A 136 8.91 -11.87 -3.11
CA LEU A 136 9.87 -11.00 -3.80
C LEU A 136 11.01 -11.80 -4.44
N LYS A 137 11.59 -11.30 -5.54
CA LYS A 137 12.92 -11.71 -6.00
C LYS A 137 14.00 -11.27 -5.00
N THR A 138 15.14 -11.97 -4.95
CA THR A 138 16.30 -11.45 -4.21
C THR A 138 16.83 -10.18 -4.88
N GLY A 139 17.26 -9.21 -4.07
CA GLY A 139 17.75 -7.91 -4.54
C GLY A 139 16.67 -6.87 -4.82
N VAL A 140 15.38 -7.20 -4.63
CA VAL A 140 14.28 -6.23 -4.79
C VAL A 140 13.71 -5.80 -3.45
N PHE A 141 12.94 -4.71 -3.44
CA PHE A 141 12.55 -4.01 -2.23
C PHE A 141 11.10 -4.25 -1.79
N LEU A 142 10.89 -4.26 -0.48
CA LEU A 142 9.60 -4.06 0.18
C LEU A 142 9.49 -2.56 0.54
N VAL A 143 8.31 -1.98 0.32
CA VAL A 143 7.96 -0.61 0.72
C VAL A 143 6.76 -0.65 1.66
N ILE A 144 6.82 0.09 2.77
CA ILE A 144 5.68 0.28 3.68
C ILE A 144 5.48 1.78 3.88
N LEU A 145 4.30 2.26 3.52
CA LEU A 145 3.84 3.61 3.79
C LEU A 145 2.75 3.54 4.84
N ASP A 146 3.01 3.95 6.08
CA ASP A 146 2.00 3.87 7.14
C ASP A 146 2.23 4.93 8.23
N PHE A 147 1.41 4.92 9.28
CA PHE A 147 1.44 5.88 10.37
C PHE A 147 2.56 5.60 11.36
N PHE A 148 3.25 6.66 11.78
CA PHE A 148 3.95 6.64 13.05
C PHE A 148 2.96 6.45 14.21
N SER A 149 3.46 5.98 15.35
CA SER A 149 2.65 5.82 16.56
C SER A 149 1.85 7.09 16.87
N HIS A 150 0.56 6.91 17.15
CA HIS A 150 -0.36 7.99 17.47
C HIS A 150 -1.37 7.54 18.54
N ASP A 151 -2.07 8.51 19.13
CA ASP A 151 -3.10 8.22 20.13
C ASP A 151 -4.23 7.36 19.54
N LYS A 152 -4.88 6.58 20.40
CA LYS A 152 -6.03 5.76 19.99
C LYS A 152 -7.08 6.65 19.34
N MET A 153 -7.66 6.17 18.24
CA MET A 153 -8.83 6.82 17.68
C MET A 153 -9.99 6.72 18.66
N ASP A 154 -10.86 7.73 18.64
CA ASP A 154 -12.12 7.68 19.36
C ASP A 154 -12.92 6.44 18.92
N ALA A 155 -13.54 5.73 19.87
CA ALA A 155 -14.30 4.53 19.58
C ALA A 155 -15.47 4.79 18.60
N SER A 156 -15.99 6.01 18.54
CA SER A 156 -17.02 6.45 17.61
C SER A 156 -16.53 6.62 16.16
N HIS A 157 -15.22 6.59 15.91
CA HIS A 157 -14.68 6.70 14.56
C HIS A 157 -15.03 5.47 13.72
N PRO A 158 -15.56 5.59 12.49
CA PRO A 158 -16.00 4.45 11.68
C PRO A 158 -14.94 3.37 11.41
N ALA A 159 -13.65 3.74 11.46
CA ALA A 159 -12.52 2.82 11.28
C ALA A 159 -11.96 2.25 12.60
N SER A 160 -12.52 2.61 13.77
CA SER A 160 -11.98 2.20 15.07
C SER A 160 -11.98 0.68 15.24
N SER A 161 -12.99 -0.01 14.72
CA SER A 161 -13.15 -1.47 14.84
C SER A 161 -12.28 -2.27 13.87
N THR A 162 -11.60 -1.62 12.92
CA THR A 162 -10.76 -2.31 11.94
C THR A 162 -9.28 -2.08 12.19
N VAL A 163 -8.88 -1.10 13.00
CA VAL A 163 -7.48 -0.79 13.31
C VAL A 163 -6.96 -1.67 14.43
N THR A 164 -5.92 -2.46 14.11
CA THR A 164 -5.27 -3.37 15.06
C THR A 164 -4.09 -2.69 15.78
N HIS A 165 -3.36 -1.83 15.07
CA HIS A 165 -2.20 -1.10 15.59
C HIS A 165 -2.37 0.42 15.45
N HIS A 166 -2.00 1.19 16.47
CA HIS A 166 -2.06 2.66 16.42
C HIS A 166 -0.73 3.27 15.94
N GLY A 167 -0.31 2.85 14.75
CA GLY A 167 0.97 3.22 14.13
C GLY A 167 2.19 2.52 14.76
N PHE A 168 3.38 2.85 14.25
CA PHE A 168 4.64 2.19 14.60
C PHE A 168 5.77 3.19 14.92
N SER A 169 6.75 2.76 15.70
CA SER A 169 8.05 3.42 15.84
C SER A 169 9.01 3.00 14.73
N GLU A 170 10.07 3.78 14.50
CA GLU A 170 11.12 3.40 13.53
C GLU A 170 11.80 2.09 13.94
N GLU A 171 12.10 1.90 15.23
CA GLU A 171 12.75 0.71 15.75
C GLU A 171 11.91 -0.54 15.50
N GLN A 172 10.58 -0.45 15.67
CA GLN A 172 9.66 -1.54 15.36
C GLN A 172 9.68 -1.89 13.86
N ILE A 173 9.59 -0.89 12.98
CA ILE A 173 9.60 -1.13 11.53
C ILE A 173 10.93 -1.71 11.08
N ARG A 174 12.06 -1.18 11.57
CA ARG A 174 13.40 -1.73 11.29
C ARG A 174 13.48 -3.21 11.67
N GLY A 175 13.08 -3.55 12.90
CA GLY A 175 13.09 -4.94 13.37
C GLY A 175 12.19 -5.87 12.56
N ILE A 176 11.02 -5.38 12.11
CA ILE A 176 10.12 -6.13 11.22
C ILE A 176 10.80 -6.43 9.87
N PHE A 177 11.45 -5.45 9.24
CA PHE A 177 12.13 -5.63 7.97
C PHE A 177 13.31 -6.61 8.08
N GLU A 178 14.11 -6.49 9.13
CA GLU A 178 15.23 -7.40 9.42
C GLU A 178 14.74 -8.85 9.60
N GLN A 179 13.72 -9.06 10.42
CA GLN A 179 13.15 -10.39 10.68
C GLN A 179 12.43 -11.01 9.47
N ALA A 180 11.95 -10.17 8.54
CA ALA A 180 11.33 -10.60 7.30
C ALA A 180 12.35 -10.94 6.20
N GLY A 181 13.66 -10.72 6.43
CA GLY A 181 14.70 -10.96 5.42
C GLY A 181 14.83 -9.87 4.37
N VAL A 182 14.28 -8.67 4.65
CA VAL A 182 14.32 -7.49 3.78
C VAL A 182 15.02 -6.31 4.46
N GLY A 183 15.85 -6.56 5.47
CA GLY A 183 16.55 -5.52 6.24
C GLY A 183 17.76 -4.90 5.54
N LYS A 184 18.20 -5.44 4.39
CA LYS A 184 19.36 -4.88 3.67
C LYS A 184 19.00 -3.49 3.14
N ASP A 185 19.91 -2.53 3.30
CA ASP A 185 19.72 -1.13 2.88
C ASP A 185 18.45 -0.49 3.46
N PHE A 186 18.03 -0.91 4.67
CA PHE A 186 16.84 -0.37 5.32
C PHE A 186 16.95 1.14 5.51
N ALA A 187 15.92 1.85 5.08
CA ALA A 187 15.77 3.27 5.27
C ALA A 187 14.31 3.63 5.57
N LEU A 188 14.11 4.72 6.31
CA LEU A 188 12.79 5.22 6.66
C LEU A 188 12.80 6.75 6.58
N GLU A 189 11.81 7.31 5.89
CA GLU A 189 11.58 8.75 5.83
C GLU A 189 10.23 9.13 6.44
N LYS A 190 10.20 10.27 7.12
CA LYS A 190 8.97 10.83 7.70
C LYS A 190 8.25 11.72 6.69
N MET A 191 6.93 11.58 6.65
CA MET A 191 6.02 12.40 5.84
C MET A 191 4.93 12.97 6.77
N ALA A 192 4.68 14.27 6.72
CA ALA A 192 3.63 14.88 7.55
C ALA A 192 2.42 15.20 6.69
N VAL A 193 1.34 14.44 6.84
CA VAL A 193 0.12 14.61 6.04
C VAL A 193 -1.04 15.03 6.94
N VAL A 194 -1.81 16.01 6.47
CA VAL A 194 -3.04 16.43 7.14
C VAL A 194 -4.20 15.61 6.58
N PHE A 195 -4.89 14.88 7.45
CA PHE A 195 -6.09 14.13 7.10
C PHE A 195 -7.32 14.94 7.49
N ASN A 196 -8.24 15.09 6.55
CA ASN A 196 -9.57 15.61 6.84
C ASN A 196 -10.44 14.43 7.31
N ILE A 197 -10.54 14.26 8.63
CA ILE A 197 -11.43 13.25 9.21
C ILE A 197 -12.81 13.87 9.27
N SER A 198 -13.66 13.56 8.28
CA SER A 198 -15.05 14.03 8.11
C SER A 198 -15.25 15.56 8.08
N LYS A 199 -16.47 16.02 7.73
CA LYS A 199 -16.79 17.46 7.68
C LYS A 199 -16.88 18.09 9.09
N ASP A 200 -17.14 17.30 10.12
CA ASP A 200 -17.55 17.79 11.44
C ASP A 200 -16.49 17.55 12.53
N SER A 201 -15.51 16.66 12.31
CA SER A 201 -14.49 16.29 13.30
C SER A 201 -13.15 17.03 13.17
N GLY A 202 -13.05 17.97 12.23
CA GLY A 202 -11.88 18.85 12.07
C GLY A 202 -10.66 18.20 11.38
N GLU A 203 -9.65 19.03 11.13
CA GLU A 203 -8.38 18.58 10.55
C GLU A 203 -7.55 17.81 11.57
N VAL A 204 -7.07 16.64 11.16
CA VAL A 204 -6.23 15.79 11.99
C VAL A 204 -4.89 15.59 11.28
N ARG A 205 -3.84 16.17 11.85
CA ARG A 205 -2.48 15.95 11.35
C ARG A 205 -1.99 14.56 11.80
N ARG A 206 -1.46 13.79 10.86
CA ARG A 206 -0.79 12.52 11.14
C ARG A 206 0.62 12.54 10.57
N ASN A 207 1.54 11.92 11.31
CA ASN A 207 2.86 11.65 10.80
C ASN A 207 2.84 10.25 10.18
N LEU A 208 3.15 10.16 8.91
CA LEU A 208 3.42 8.91 8.22
C LEU A 208 4.93 8.69 8.14
N PHE A 209 5.29 7.46 7.83
CA PHE A 209 6.60 7.11 7.33
C PHE A 209 6.48 6.41 5.98
N MET A 210 7.52 6.51 5.17
CA MET A 210 7.82 5.60 4.07
C MET A 210 9.08 4.83 4.43
N ALA A 211 8.95 3.52 4.61
CA ALA A 211 10.06 2.61 4.87
C ALA A 211 10.35 1.76 3.65
N ARG A 212 11.62 1.50 3.38
CA ARG A 212 12.07 0.55 2.36
C ARG A 212 13.15 -0.37 2.90
N GLY A 213 13.28 -1.54 2.29
CA GLY A 213 14.38 -2.45 2.53
C GLY A 213 14.43 -3.54 1.47
N THR A 214 15.63 -4.05 1.21
CA THR A 214 15.95 -4.95 0.11
C THR A 214 16.02 -6.39 0.60
N LYS A 215 15.38 -7.31 -0.14
CA LYS A 215 15.51 -8.75 0.09
C LYS A 215 16.94 -9.20 -0.15
N ALA A 216 17.54 -9.82 0.86
CA ALA A 216 18.88 -10.40 0.76
C ALA A 216 18.91 -11.71 -0.05
#